data_AF-A0A7R9XAI5-F1
#
_entry.id   AF-A0A7R9XAI5-F1
#
_cell.length_a   1.000
_cell.length_b   1.000
_cell.length_c   1.000
_cell.angle_alpha   90.00
_cell.angle_beta   90.00
_cell.angle_gamma   90.00
#
_symmetry.space_group_name_H-M   'P 1'
#
loop_
_entity.id
_entity.type
_entity.pdbx_description
1 polymer ?
#
loop_
_entity_poly.entity_id
_entity_poly.type
_entity_poly.pdbx_seq_one_letter_code
_entity_poly.pdbx_strand_id
1 'polypeptide(L)'
;NYPIRSDFRGVDPSMALIYVSEDLAGLYARRSEVLYKLKFFEESLKDAEVAYMCGYSGYLMTVLQIKCLALLGRHRETKARIEKLTDFCQMKGDFSAIYSINDFFNRISTIRRTDPPCDLIKVKSIKPLWVQKCGRHYVKRPVCRGTVIGKEKPTLSVANPMFRGMYCIVCLRHVPTPFPCPSCSEAVFCSVGCFRDAMSTFHGRECRLGWCLNNVEGLFPHLLAVRAVTIRTVEQLAQERATMIGCRDVLFQCPRPGREERIEIVKCFCVAVFLTRVLGAVEFHSEHQVVLVASILFRAILVTTYHKTLIMHDCTMDSLKTLGFKLSGSALYPTMTRLRHACVPNCRLLFEGTEAHLVSLKNIGPNECLTLDFSNTHLGTDAATRKAILSAEFGIECGCRFCATDMSNKSLNMKP
;
A
#
# COMPACT_ATOMS: atom_id res chain seq x y z
N ASN A 1 37.57 -8.10 15.12
CA ASN A 1 37.12 -9.50 15.17
C ASN A 1 36.06 -9.68 16.24
N TYR A 2 34.79 -9.42 15.92
CA TYR A 2 33.65 -9.87 16.74
C TYR A 2 32.92 -10.96 15.95
N PRO A 3 32.68 -12.14 16.54
CA PRO A 3 32.11 -13.25 15.81
C PRO A 3 30.63 -12.97 15.56
N ILE A 4 30.25 -12.84 14.29
CA ILE A 4 28.85 -12.89 13.86
C ILE A 4 28.38 -14.32 14.13
N ARG A 5 27.69 -14.56 15.25
CA ARG A 5 27.02 -15.84 15.49
C ARG A 5 25.89 -15.99 14.47
N SER A 6 26.03 -16.96 13.58
CA SER A 6 25.17 -17.21 12.43
C SER A 6 23.91 -18.05 12.73
N ASP A 7 23.32 -17.94 13.92
CA ASP A 7 22.09 -18.68 14.24
C ASP A 7 21.09 -17.78 15.00
N PHE A 8 20.25 -17.08 14.24
CA PHE A 8 19.12 -16.29 14.74
C PHE A 8 17.82 -17.12 14.85
N ARG A 9 17.94 -18.45 15.01
CA ARG A 9 16.79 -19.30 15.30
C ARG A 9 16.41 -19.16 16.77
N GLY A 10 15.39 -18.35 17.05
CA GLY A 10 14.76 -18.26 18.38
C GLY A 10 15.01 -16.96 19.16
N VAL A 11 15.72 -15.98 18.60
CA VAL A 11 15.80 -14.64 19.19
C VAL A 11 14.55 -13.85 18.78
N ASP A 12 13.79 -13.33 19.75
CA ASP A 12 12.70 -12.39 19.47
C ASP A 12 13.27 -11.21 18.66
N PRO A 13 12.74 -10.91 17.45
CA PRO A 13 13.23 -9.78 16.65
C PRO A 13 13.10 -8.44 17.37
N SER A 14 12.23 -8.33 18.38
CA SER A 14 12.16 -7.15 19.26
C SER A 14 13.31 -7.07 20.27
N MET A 15 13.97 -8.19 20.59
CA MET A 15 15.13 -8.28 21.49
C MET A 15 16.47 -8.07 20.79
N ALA A 16 16.53 -8.25 19.45
CA ALA A 16 17.75 -7.97 18.68
C ALA A 16 18.13 -6.47 18.61
N LEU A 17 17.33 -5.58 19.20
CA LEU A 17 17.44 -4.12 19.06
C LEU A 17 17.82 -3.35 20.34
N ILE A 18 18.21 -4.02 21.42
CA ILE A 18 18.59 -3.31 22.66
C ILE A 18 19.97 -3.76 23.13
N TYR A 19 21.00 -3.48 22.33
CA TYR A 19 22.32 -3.18 22.89
C TYR A 19 22.34 -1.67 23.14
N VAL A 20 22.13 -1.26 24.40
CA VAL A 20 22.19 0.15 24.81
C VAL A 20 23.66 0.59 24.76
N SER A 21 24.08 1.10 23.60
CA SER A 21 25.35 1.82 23.45
C SER A 21 25.03 3.29 23.26
N GLU A 22 25.91 4.17 23.75
CA GLU A 22 25.82 5.62 23.51
C GLU A 22 25.74 5.94 22.01
N ASP A 23 26.42 5.14 21.19
CA ASP A 23 26.39 5.23 19.72
C ASP A 23 24.97 5.04 19.16
N LEU A 24 24.22 4.06 19.68
CA LEU A 24 22.85 3.80 19.25
C LEU A 24 21.92 4.96 19.62
N ALA A 25 22.07 5.52 20.82
CA ALA A 25 21.30 6.68 21.28
C ALA A 25 21.52 7.90 20.36
N GLY A 26 22.79 8.15 19.98
CA GLY A 26 23.16 9.19 19.04
C GLY A 26 22.60 8.99 17.63
N LEU A 27 22.57 7.75 17.14
CA LEU A 27 21.98 7.43 15.83
C LEU A 27 20.48 7.72 15.79
N TYR A 28 19.71 7.27 16.79
CA TYR A 28 18.27 7.56 16.87
C TYR A 28 17.99 9.05 16.98
N ALA A 29 18.79 9.80 17.76
CA ALA A 29 18.64 11.25 17.88
C ALA A 29 18.86 11.97 16.55
N ARG A 30 19.95 11.66 15.84
CA ARG A 30 20.26 12.26 14.52
C ARG A 30 19.21 11.87 13.49
N ARG A 31 18.77 10.61 13.46
CA ARG A 31 17.73 10.13 12.55
C ARG A 31 16.40 10.83 12.83
N SER A 32 16.04 11.01 14.10
CA SER A 32 14.84 11.76 14.52
C SER A 32 14.85 13.20 14.00
N GLU A 33 16.00 13.88 14.06
CA GLU A 33 16.14 15.25 13.55
C GLU A 33 15.99 15.32 12.02
N VAL A 34 16.57 14.37 11.30
CA VAL A 34 16.41 14.26 9.84
C VAL A 34 14.94 14.01 9.48
N LEU A 35 14.27 13.08 10.16
CA LEU A 35 12.85 12.78 9.96
C LEU A 35 11.96 14.00 10.21
N TYR A 36 12.27 14.79 11.25
CA TYR A 36 11.58 16.04 11.53
C TYR A 36 11.71 17.04 10.37
N LYS A 37 12.92 17.22 9.83
CA LYS A 37 13.17 18.11 8.68
C LYS A 37 12.45 17.62 7.42
N LEU A 38 12.34 16.30 7.25
CA LEU A 38 11.57 15.65 6.18
C LEU A 38 10.05 15.60 6.43
N LYS A 39 9.56 16.17 7.53
CA LYS A 39 8.15 16.21 7.95
C LYS A 39 7.52 14.86 8.32
N PHE A 40 8.33 13.82 8.54
CA PHE A 40 7.90 12.53 9.10
C PHE A 40 7.81 12.62 10.63
N PHE A 41 6.82 13.37 11.12
CA PHE A 41 6.74 13.75 12.55
C PHE A 41 6.42 12.58 13.48
N GLU A 42 5.60 11.60 13.05
CA GLU A 42 5.31 10.41 13.87
C GLU A 42 6.55 9.51 14.01
N GLU A 43 7.31 9.31 12.94
CA GLU A 43 8.55 8.53 12.95
C GLU A 43 9.66 9.25 13.72
N SER A 44 9.77 10.57 13.54
CA SER A 44 10.66 11.41 14.34
C SER A 44 10.35 11.29 15.83
N LEU A 45 9.07 11.32 16.22
CA LEU A 45 8.65 11.20 17.61
C LEU A 45 9.06 9.85 18.22
N LYS A 46 8.89 8.75 17.48
CA LYS A 46 9.30 7.40 17.91
C LYS A 46 10.81 7.33 18.14
N ASP A 47 11.59 7.81 17.19
CA ASP A 47 13.06 7.81 17.30
C ASP A 47 13.55 8.70 18.43
N ALA A 48 12.91 9.85 18.67
CA ALA A 48 13.25 10.73 19.78
C ALA A 48 12.97 10.06 21.14
N GLU A 49 11.88 9.30 21.26
CA GLU A 49 11.58 8.55 22.48
C GLU A 49 12.59 7.41 22.70
N VAL A 50 13.00 6.69 21.65
CA VAL A 50 14.05 5.66 21.76
C VAL A 50 15.39 6.28 22.16
N ALA A 51 15.77 7.40 21.53
CA ALA A 51 16.99 8.12 21.89
C ALA A 51 16.98 8.59 23.35
N TYR A 52 15.85 9.14 23.81
CA TYR A 52 15.62 9.53 25.21
C TYR A 52 15.77 8.34 26.16
N MET A 53 15.13 7.22 25.86
CA MET A 53 15.19 5.98 26.66
C MET A 53 16.60 5.38 26.72
N CYS A 54 17.40 5.54 25.66
CA CYS A 54 18.80 5.12 25.61
C CYS A 54 19.78 6.11 26.26
N GLY A 55 19.29 7.16 26.93
CA GLY A 55 20.13 8.11 27.66
C GLY A 55 20.71 9.26 26.83
N TYR A 56 20.26 9.46 25.58
CA TYR A 56 20.60 10.66 24.82
C TYR A 56 20.03 11.90 25.51
N SER A 57 20.66 13.07 25.32
CA SER A 57 20.28 14.35 25.95
C SER A 57 18.76 14.54 26.02
N GLY A 58 18.21 14.32 27.23
CA GLY A 58 16.77 14.31 27.43
C GLY A 58 16.13 15.67 27.11
N TYR A 59 16.91 16.73 27.27
CA TYR A 59 16.57 18.10 26.92
C TYR A 59 16.28 18.28 25.41
N LEU A 60 17.22 17.88 24.55
CA LEU A 60 17.08 18.06 23.09
C LEU A 60 15.94 17.21 22.53
N MET A 61 15.82 15.96 22.99
CA MET A 61 14.76 15.07 22.55
C MET A 61 13.39 15.56 23.00
N THR A 62 13.24 16.06 24.24
CA THR A 62 11.96 16.60 24.72
C THR A 62 11.49 17.80 23.89
N VAL A 63 12.39 18.73 23.54
CA VAL A 63 12.06 19.85 22.66
C VAL A 63 11.60 19.36 21.28
N LEU A 64 12.30 18.38 20.69
CA LEU A 64 11.93 17.81 19.40
C LEU A 64 10.57 17.09 19.46
N GLN A 65 10.31 16.33 20.51
CA GLN A 65 9.02 15.66 20.74
C GLN A 65 7.86 16.67 20.83
N ILE A 66 8.05 17.78 21.57
CA ILE A 66 7.05 18.86 21.67
C ILE A 66 6.75 19.44 20.28
N LYS A 67 7.79 19.71 19.49
CA LYS A 67 7.65 20.23 18.12
C LYS A 67 6.87 19.25 17.22
N CYS A 68 7.19 17.96 17.26
CA CYS A 68 6.48 16.92 16.53
C CYS A 68 5.01 16.82 16.96
N LEU A 69 4.72 16.72 18.25
CA LEU A 69 3.36 16.61 18.79
C LEU A 69 2.49 17.83 18.41
N ALA A 70 3.07 19.02 18.45
CA ALA A 70 2.38 20.26 18.05
C ALA A 70 2.00 20.26 16.57
N LEU A 71 2.93 19.84 15.69
CA LEU A 71 2.70 19.74 14.24
C LEU A 71 1.69 18.64 13.88
N LEU A 72 1.65 17.57 14.66
CA LEU A 72 0.64 16.50 14.55
C LEU A 72 -0.74 16.87 15.11
N GLY A 73 -0.88 18.04 15.75
CA GLY A 73 -2.14 18.49 16.38
C GLY A 73 -2.50 17.72 17.66
N ARG A 74 -1.55 17.02 18.29
CA ARG A 74 -1.73 16.24 19.52
C ARG A 74 -1.64 17.14 20.76
N HIS A 75 -2.52 18.15 20.83
CA HIS A 75 -2.46 19.26 21.78
C HIS A 75 -2.34 18.85 23.26
N ARG A 76 -3.06 17.80 23.68
CA ARG A 76 -3.01 17.30 25.07
C ARG A 76 -1.62 16.79 25.44
N GLU A 77 -1.00 16.03 24.55
CA GLU A 77 0.33 15.46 24.78
C GLU A 77 1.42 16.53 24.67
N THR A 78 1.25 17.49 23.75
CA THR A 78 2.11 18.68 23.67
C THR A 78 2.14 19.42 25.00
N LYS A 79 0.96 19.70 25.58
CA LYS A 79 0.86 20.42 26.86
C LYS A 79 1.54 19.66 28.00
N ALA A 80 1.26 18.37 28.13
CA ALA A 80 1.85 17.53 29.17
C ALA A 80 3.39 17.46 29.08
N ARG A 81 3.96 17.46 27.87
CA ARG A 81 5.42 17.49 27.70
C ARG A 81 6.03 18.87 27.98
N ILE A 82 5.33 19.96 27.68
CA ILE A 82 5.78 21.32 28.05
C ILE A 82 5.78 21.50 29.57
N GLU A 83 4.75 21.02 30.27
CA GLU A 83 4.68 21.07 31.74
C GLU A 83 5.89 20.36 32.35
N LYS A 84 6.17 19.11 31.95
CA LYS A 84 7.36 18.36 32.41
C LYS A 84 8.69 19.06 32.11
N LEU A 85 8.82 19.68 30.93
CA LEU A 85 10.02 20.42 30.57
C LEU A 85 10.18 21.68 31.42
N THR A 86 9.07 22.34 31.76
CA THR A 86 9.06 23.55 32.59
C THR A 86 9.55 23.23 34.00
N ASP A 87 9.05 22.14 34.59
CA ASP A 87 9.51 21.67 35.91
C ASP A 87 11.02 21.38 35.90
N PHE A 88 11.52 20.71 34.84
CA PHE A 88 12.95 20.42 34.69
C PHE A 88 13.80 21.69 34.51
N CYS A 89 13.33 22.64 33.70
CA CYS A 89 14.00 23.94 33.50
C CYS A 89 14.07 24.76 34.80
N GLN A 90 12.99 24.75 35.59
CA GLN A 90 12.97 25.41 36.91
C GLN A 90 14.00 24.79 37.87
N MET A 91 14.10 23.46 37.90
CA MET A 91 15.09 22.77 38.73
C MET A 91 16.54 23.08 38.32
N LYS A 92 16.82 23.25 37.03
CA LYS A 92 18.17 23.52 36.50
C LYS A 92 18.51 25.01 36.38
N GLY A 93 17.54 25.91 36.47
CA GLY A 93 17.72 27.35 36.26
C GLY A 93 18.00 27.75 34.80
N ASP A 94 17.70 26.89 33.82
CA ASP A 94 17.92 27.15 32.39
C ASP A 94 16.60 27.08 31.61
N PHE A 95 16.18 28.23 31.07
CA PHE A 95 14.92 28.40 30.34
C PHE A 95 15.08 28.49 28.81
N SER A 96 16.29 28.31 28.29
CA SER A 96 16.61 28.38 26.85
C SER A 96 15.67 27.56 25.96
N ALA A 97 15.26 26.37 26.42
CA ALA A 97 14.35 25.50 25.65
C ALA A 97 12.93 26.06 25.58
N ILE A 98 12.44 26.67 26.66
CA ILE A 98 11.11 27.26 26.71
C ILE A 98 11.03 28.41 25.71
N TYR A 99 12.08 29.24 25.65
CA TYR A 99 12.17 30.31 24.63
C TYR A 99 12.17 29.75 23.20
N SER A 100 12.94 28.69 22.92
CA SER A 100 12.94 28.04 21.60
C SER A 100 11.57 27.48 21.21
N ILE A 101 10.84 26.89 22.17
CA ILE A 101 9.49 26.37 21.95
C ILE A 101 8.50 27.51 21.69
N ASN A 102 8.60 28.62 22.43
CA ASN A 102 7.72 29.77 22.25
C ASN A 102 7.93 30.43 20.86
N ASP A 103 9.19 30.61 20.44
CA ASP A 103 9.51 31.09 19.08
C ASP A 103 8.91 30.17 18.00
N PHE A 104 9.03 28.85 18.19
CA PHE A 104 8.43 27.88 17.29
C PHE A 104 6.90 27.98 17.21
N PHE A 105 6.20 28.13 18.33
CA PHE A 105 4.73 28.29 18.32
C PHE A 105 4.30 29.58 17.61
N ASN A 106 5.04 30.67 17.81
CA ASN A 106 4.80 31.92 17.09
C ASN A 106 4.86 31.70 15.57
N ARG A 107 5.90 31.01 15.07
CA ARG A 107 6.05 30.70 13.63
C ARG A 107 4.90 29.83 13.08
N ILE A 108 4.47 28.80 13.81
CA ILE A 108 3.37 27.93 13.35
C ILE A 108 2.02 28.65 13.31
N SER A 109 1.76 29.53 14.27
CA SER A 109 0.52 30.31 14.32
C SER A 109 0.34 31.18 13.06
N THR A 110 1.44 31.58 12.43
CA THR A 110 1.45 32.34 11.17
C THR A 110 1.14 31.45 9.95
N ILE A 111 1.65 30.22 9.91
CA ILE A 111 1.49 29.27 8.79
C ILE A 111 0.06 28.68 8.75
N ARG A 112 -0.56 28.40 9.90
CA ARG A 112 -1.93 27.84 9.95
C ARG A 112 -3.02 28.77 9.39
N ARG A 113 -2.71 30.04 9.13
CA ARG A 113 -3.64 30.99 8.49
C ARG A 113 -3.63 30.92 6.96
N THR A 114 -2.62 30.29 6.34
CA THR A 114 -2.39 30.37 4.88
C THR A 114 -2.67 29.08 4.11
N ASP A 115 -2.66 27.91 4.76
CA ASP A 115 -3.02 26.65 4.11
C ASP A 115 -4.46 26.25 4.48
N PRO A 116 -5.37 26.04 3.52
CA PRO A 116 -6.65 25.42 3.83
C PRO A 116 -6.38 24.03 4.39
N PRO A 117 -7.07 23.60 5.47
CA PRO A 117 -6.93 22.26 5.98
C PRO A 117 -7.31 21.28 4.86
N CYS A 118 -6.32 20.58 4.32
CA CYS A 118 -6.59 19.37 3.55
C CYS A 118 -6.98 18.32 4.58
N ASP A 119 -8.23 18.38 5.02
CA ASP A 119 -8.87 17.30 5.74
C ASP A 119 -8.93 16.13 4.75
N LEU A 120 -7.87 15.34 4.70
CA LEU A 120 -7.96 13.94 4.33
C LEU A 120 -9.07 13.39 5.21
N ILE A 121 -10.24 13.26 4.59
CA ILE A 121 -11.50 13.06 5.28
C ILE A 121 -11.30 11.89 6.22
N LYS A 122 -11.25 12.15 7.54
CA LYS A 122 -11.21 11.09 8.57
C LYS A 122 -12.58 10.45 8.59
N VAL A 123 -12.81 9.57 7.62
CA VAL A 123 -14.09 8.92 7.46
C VAL A 123 -14.13 7.71 8.39
N LYS A 124 -14.96 7.81 9.44
CA LYS A 124 -15.39 6.65 10.25
C LYS A 124 -15.91 5.56 9.32
N SER A 125 -15.71 4.29 9.67
CA SER A 125 -16.22 3.13 8.92
C SER A 125 -17.66 3.38 8.41
N ILE A 126 -17.81 3.54 7.09
CA ILE A 126 -19.12 3.76 6.46
C ILE A 126 -19.58 2.41 5.91
N LYS A 127 -20.81 2.02 6.24
CA LYS A 127 -21.52 0.97 5.50
C LYS A 127 -21.56 1.35 4.01
N PRO A 128 -21.28 0.43 3.08
CA PRO A 128 -21.26 0.74 1.66
C PRO A 128 -22.57 1.40 1.20
N LEU A 129 -22.45 2.56 0.54
CA LEU A 129 -23.59 3.36 0.07
C LEU A 129 -24.16 2.85 -1.27
N TRP A 130 -23.81 1.63 -1.68
CA TRP A 130 -24.27 1.01 -2.92
C TRP A 130 -25.08 -0.27 -2.71
N VAL A 131 -25.80 -0.66 -3.76
CA VAL A 131 -26.43 -1.99 -3.96
C VAL A 131 -25.75 -2.66 -5.15
N GLN A 132 -25.56 -3.98 -5.05
CA GLN A 132 -25.16 -4.78 -6.20
C GLN A 132 -26.39 -5.28 -6.96
N LYS A 133 -26.48 -4.99 -8.27
CA LYS A 133 -27.52 -5.50 -9.17
C LYS A 133 -26.87 -5.99 -10.46
N CYS A 134 -27.07 -7.25 -10.82
CA CYS A 134 -26.50 -7.89 -12.01
C CYS A 134 -24.97 -7.67 -12.12
N GLY A 135 -24.23 -7.97 -11.04
CA GLY A 135 -22.77 -7.80 -11.02
C GLY A 135 -22.26 -6.36 -10.84
N ARG A 136 -23.14 -5.34 -10.86
CA ARG A 136 -22.77 -3.91 -10.90
C ARG A 136 -23.17 -3.17 -9.64
N HIS A 137 -22.46 -2.08 -9.33
CA HIS A 137 -22.72 -1.25 -8.15
C HIS A 137 -23.48 0.02 -8.49
N TYR A 138 -24.54 0.28 -7.73
CA TYR A 138 -25.43 1.43 -7.90
C TYR A 138 -25.63 2.17 -6.58
N VAL A 139 -25.73 3.49 -6.64
CA VAL A 139 -25.90 4.33 -5.45
C VAL A 139 -27.31 4.19 -4.85
N LYS A 140 -27.41 4.03 -3.53
CA LYS A 140 -28.70 3.91 -2.79
C LYS A 140 -29.44 5.24 -2.64
N ARG A 141 -28.70 6.33 -2.45
CA ARG A 141 -29.20 7.66 -2.06
C ARG A 141 -28.29 8.74 -2.64
N PRO A 142 -28.72 10.00 -2.79
CA PRO A 142 -27.85 11.04 -3.35
C PRO A 142 -26.50 11.13 -2.61
N VAL A 143 -25.42 11.24 -3.38
CA VAL A 143 -24.05 11.34 -2.88
C VAL A 143 -23.45 12.66 -3.36
N CYS A 144 -23.02 13.51 -2.43
CA CYS A 144 -22.31 14.75 -2.76
C CYS A 144 -20.90 14.46 -3.24
N ARG A 145 -20.33 15.33 -4.09
CA ARG A 145 -18.91 15.33 -4.45
C ARG A 145 -18.01 15.26 -3.21
N GLY A 146 -16.91 14.52 -3.29
CA GLY A 146 -15.93 14.36 -2.21
C GLY A 146 -16.33 13.35 -1.12
N THR A 147 -17.49 12.71 -1.25
CA THR A 147 -17.95 11.71 -0.27
C THR A 147 -17.22 10.38 -0.48
N VAL A 148 -16.73 9.78 0.61
CA VAL A 148 -16.28 8.38 0.59
C VAL A 148 -17.52 7.48 0.55
N ILE A 149 -17.71 6.80 -0.57
CA ILE A 149 -18.85 5.92 -0.86
C ILE A 149 -18.70 4.59 -0.12
N GLY A 150 -17.46 4.13 0.04
CA GLY A 150 -17.11 2.99 0.91
C GLY A 150 -15.65 2.58 0.77
N LYS A 151 -15.31 1.51 1.50
CA LYS A 151 -13.94 1.06 1.72
C LYS A 151 -13.83 -0.45 1.52
N GLU A 152 -12.70 -0.92 1.02
CA GLU A 152 -12.40 -2.35 0.89
C GLU A 152 -10.92 -2.61 1.17
N LYS A 153 -10.64 -3.61 2.01
CA LYS A 153 -9.30 -4.18 2.15
C LYS A 153 -9.10 -5.27 1.10
N PRO A 154 -7.89 -5.42 0.55
CA PRO A 154 -7.66 -6.38 -0.49
C PRO A 154 -7.63 -7.79 0.08
N THR A 155 -8.01 -8.76 -0.72
CA THR A 155 -7.83 -10.18 -0.39
C THR A 155 -6.36 -10.55 -0.45
N LEU A 156 -5.63 -9.99 -1.42
CA LEU A 156 -4.21 -10.22 -1.64
C LEU A 156 -3.53 -8.91 -2.04
N SER A 157 -2.30 -8.70 -1.59
CA SER A 157 -1.49 -7.56 -2.02
C SER A 157 -0.01 -7.96 -2.07
N VAL A 158 0.73 -7.31 -2.97
CA VAL A 158 2.17 -7.46 -3.13
C VAL A 158 2.81 -6.10 -3.33
N ALA A 159 3.98 -5.91 -2.74
CA ALA A 159 4.78 -4.71 -2.97
C ALA A 159 5.42 -4.75 -4.35
N ASN A 160 5.61 -3.58 -4.95
CA ASN A 160 6.40 -3.46 -6.16
C ASN A 160 7.89 -3.66 -5.83
N PRO A 161 8.56 -4.68 -6.43
CA PRO A 161 9.98 -4.91 -6.22
C PRO A 161 10.88 -3.71 -6.50
N MET A 162 10.48 -2.84 -7.43
CA MET A 162 11.22 -1.62 -7.80
C MET A 162 11.37 -0.63 -6.64
N PHE A 163 10.49 -0.69 -5.65
CA PHE A 163 10.52 0.16 -4.45
C PHE A 163 10.73 -0.66 -3.17
N ARG A 164 11.39 -1.82 -3.27
CA ARG A 164 11.83 -2.59 -2.10
C ARG A 164 12.62 -1.69 -1.15
N GLY A 165 12.44 -1.90 0.16
CA GLY A 165 13.07 -1.06 1.19
C GLY A 165 12.36 0.26 1.49
N MET A 166 11.48 0.75 0.59
CA MET A 166 10.72 1.98 0.81
C MET A 166 9.28 1.73 1.30
N TYR A 167 8.72 0.55 1.00
CA TYR A 167 7.34 0.23 1.32
C TYR A 167 7.24 -1.04 2.16
N CYS A 168 6.36 -1.03 3.15
CA CYS A 168 6.08 -2.20 3.97
C CYS A 168 5.45 -3.30 3.09
N ILE A 169 6.03 -4.49 3.05
CA ILE A 169 5.53 -5.57 2.17
C ILE A 169 4.17 -6.15 2.56
N VAL A 170 3.61 -5.72 3.71
CA VAL A 170 2.30 -6.13 4.22
C VAL A 170 1.24 -5.08 3.95
N CYS A 171 1.49 -3.83 4.37
CA CYS A 171 0.48 -2.77 4.33
C CYS A 171 0.74 -1.71 3.28
N LEU A 172 1.85 -1.80 2.54
CA LEU A 172 2.26 -0.92 1.44
C LEU A 172 2.27 0.56 1.76
N ARG A 173 2.35 0.92 3.06
CA ARG A 173 2.68 2.27 3.48
C ARG A 173 4.17 2.51 3.25
N HIS A 174 4.50 3.73 2.84
CA HIS A 174 5.87 4.19 2.82
C HIS A 174 6.49 4.09 4.22
N VAL A 175 7.74 3.65 4.29
CA VAL A 175 8.45 3.40 5.54
C VAL A 175 9.79 4.14 5.50
N PRO A 176 9.84 5.38 6.00
CA PRO A 176 11.09 6.14 6.03
C PRO A 176 12.10 5.53 7.04
N THR A 177 11.62 4.76 8.02
CA THR A 177 12.43 4.01 8.99
C THR A 177 12.08 2.50 8.93
N PRO A 178 12.60 1.77 7.93
CA PRO A 178 12.23 0.38 7.72
C PRO A 178 12.73 -0.53 8.84
N PHE A 179 11.89 -1.47 9.27
CA PHE A 179 12.31 -2.66 10.00
C PHE A 179 12.64 -3.75 8.97
N PRO A 180 13.92 -4.08 8.74
CA PRO A 180 14.28 -5.09 7.74
C PRO A 180 13.99 -6.51 8.24
N CYS A 181 13.76 -7.43 7.31
CA CYS A 181 13.82 -8.85 7.63
C CYS A 181 15.26 -9.22 8.03
N PRO A 182 15.49 -9.96 9.14
CA PRO A 182 16.83 -10.38 9.53
C PRO A 182 17.38 -11.52 8.65
N SER A 183 16.54 -12.15 7.83
CA SER A 183 16.88 -13.34 7.05
C SER A 183 16.92 -13.11 5.54
N CYS A 184 16.53 -11.92 5.05
CA CYS A 184 16.70 -11.55 3.64
C CYS A 184 16.79 -10.03 3.44
N SER A 185 17.36 -9.62 2.30
CA SER A 185 17.46 -8.22 1.87
C SER A 185 16.22 -7.68 1.15
N GLU A 186 15.19 -8.51 0.97
CA GLU A 186 14.11 -8.24 0.02
C GLU A 186 12.85 -7.67 0.66
N ALA A 187 12.80 -7.60 1.99
CA ALA A 187 11.60 -7.26 2.73
C ALA A 187 11.87 -6.25 3.85
N VAL A 188 11.00 -5.25 3.93
CA VAL A 188 10.94 -4.31 5.05
C VAL A 188 9.51 -4.17 5.55
N PHE A 189 9.38 -3.75 6.80
CA PHE A 189 8.12 -3.62 7.53
C PHE A 189 8.05 -2.26 8.21
N CYS A 190 6.82 -1.74 8.41
CA CYS A 190 6.61 -0.50 9.16
C CYS A 190 6.54 -0.71 10.69
N SER A 191 6.45 -1.97 11.13
CA SER A 191 6.33 -2.32 12.55
C SER A 191 6.67 -3.78 12.79
N VAL A 192 6.99 -4.11 14.05
CA VAL A 192 7.13 -5.50 14.53
C VAL A 192 5.85 -6.30 14.33
N GLY A 193 4.67 -5.66 14.42
CA GLY A 193 3.38 -6.28 14.12
C GLY A 193 3.32 -6.76 12.67
N CYS A 194 3.59 -5.87 11.71
CA CYS A 194 3.64 -6.27 10.29
C CYS A 194 4.72 -7.33 10.02
N PHE A 195 5.88 -7.27 10.68
CA PHE A 195 6.90 -8.32 10.56
C PHE A 195 6.35 -9.68 11.01
N ARG A 196 5.74 -9.75 12.20
CA ARG A 196 5.18 -10.99 12.76
C ARG A 196 4.05 -11.54 11.89
N ASP A 197 3.15 -10.68 11.46
CA ASP A 197 2.04 -11.04 10.58
C ASP A 197 2.56 -11.60 9.26
N ALA A 198 3.55 -10.96 8.64
CA ALA A 198 4.15 -11.45 7.41
C ALA A 198 4.80 -12.82 7.61
N MET A 199 5.60 -12.97 8.67
CA MET A 199 6.31 -14.22 8.94
C MET A 199 5.38 -15.41 9.17
N SER A 200 4.25 -15.20 9.86
CA SER A 200 3.27 -16.26 10.11
C SER A 200 2.37 -16.56 8.89
N THR A 201 2.20 -15.60 7.97
CA THR A 201 1.24 -15.74 6.87
C THR A 201 1.84 -16.06 5.51
N PHE A 202 2.90 -15.42 5.07
CA PHE A 202 3.44 -15.66 3.71
C PHE A 202 4.96 -15.51 3.63
N HIS A 203 5.52 -14.56 4.36
CA HIS A 203 6.93 -14.21 4.24
C HIS A 203 7.82 -15.33 4.77
N GLY A 204 7.40 -16.10 5.78
CA GLY A 204 8.17 -17.27 6.22
C GLY A 204 8.50 -18.25 5.09
N ARG A 205 7.57 -18.40 4.12
CA ARG A 205 7.72 -19.25 2.94
C ARG A 205 8.41 -18.55 1.77
N GLU A 206 8.17 -17.25 1.62
CA GLU A 206 8.79 -16.45 0.55
C GLU A 206 10.19 -15.92 0.88
N CYS A 207 10.60 -15.88 2.16
CA CYS A 207 11.76 -15.12 2.63
C CYS A 207 13.05 -15.53 1.91
N ARG A 208 13.32 -16.83 1.82
CA ARG A 208 14.50 -17.38 1.15
C ARG A 208 14.42 -17.32 -0.38
N LEU A 209 13.22 -17.11 -0.91
CA LEU A 209 12.94 -17.05 -2.35
C LEU A 209 12.90 -15.61 -2.85
N GLY A 210 12.97 -14.61 -1.95
CA GLY A 210 12.77 -13.21 -2.27
C GLY A 210 13.64 -12.73 -3.43
N TRP A 211 14.89 -13.19 -3.53
CA TRP A 211 15.76 -12.78 -4.62
C TRP A 211 15.21 -13.25 -5.98
N CYS A 212 14.83 -14.52 -6.11
CA CYS A 212 14.23 -15.08 -7.32
C CYS A 212 12.88 -14.43 -7.65
N LEU A 213 12.05 -14.16 -6.63
CA LEU A 213 10.72 -13.60 -6.84
C LEU A 213 10.77 -12.12 -7.25
N ASN A 214 11.71 -11.34 -6.72
CA ASN A 214 11.70 -9.89 -6.87
C ASN A 214 12.67 -9.36 -7.94
N ASN A 215 13.61 -10.18 -8.42
CA ASN A 215 14.65 -9.73 -9.36
C ASN A 215 14.52 -10.34 -10.77
N VAL A 216 13.50 -11.17 -11.01
CA VAL A 216 13.19 -11.67 -12.37
C VAL A 216 12.28 -10.68 -13.09
N GLU A 217 12.75 -10.18 -14.22
CA GLU A 217 11.99 -9.24 -15.06
C GLU A 217 10.66 -9.86 -15.52
N GLY A 218 9.60 -9.06 -15.53
CA GLY A 218 8.26 -9.49 -15.93
C GLY A 218 7.51 -10.33 -14.89
N LEU A 219 8.10 -10.65 -13.73
CA LEU A 219 7.45 -11.49 -12.72
C LEU A 219 6.48 -10.73 -11.80
N PHE A 220 6.59 -9.40 -11.71
CA PHE A 220 5.77 -8.57 -10.81
C PHE A 220 4.25 -8.82 -10.93
N PRO A 221 3.63 -8.90 -12.12
CA PRO A 221 2.20 -9.19 -12.26
C PRO A 221 1.80 -10.55 -11.66
N HIS A 222 2.73 -11.50 -11.62
CA HIS A 222 2.51 -12.87 -11.14
C HIS A 222 2.76 -13.04 -9.64
N LEU A 223 3.33 -12.04 -8.95
CA LEU A 223 3.57 -12.12 -7.51
C LEU A 223 2.27 -12.23 -6.70
N LEU A 224 1.15 -11.70 -7.20
CA LEU A 224 -0.16 -11.92 -6.57
C LEU A 224 -0.57 -13.40 -6.60
N ALA A 225 -0.26 -14.11 -7.68
CA ALA A 225 -0.51 -15.54 -7.80
C ALA A 225 0.39 -16.35 -6.88
N VAL A 226 1.66 -15.96 -6.74
CA VAL A 226 2.57 -16.52 -5.73
C VAL A 226 1.98 -16.31 -4.33
N ARG A 227 1.56 -15.08 -4.01
CA ARG A 227 0.96 -14.75 -2.71
C ARG A 227 -0.31 -15.53 -2.40
N ALA A 228 -1.13 -15.80 -3.43
CA ALA A 228 -2.34 -16.62 -3.30
C ALA A 228 -2.03 -18.06 -2.84
N VAL A 229 -0.87 -18.58 -3.22
CA VAL A 229 -0.41 -19.92 -2.85
C VAL A 229 0.31 -19.90 -1.51
N THR A 230 1.25 -18.97 -1.32
CA THR A 230 2.11 -18.90 -0.13
C THR A 230 1.37 -18.39 1.11
N ILE A 231 0.15 -17.86 1.01
CA ILE A 231 -0.62 -17.50 2.21
C ILE A 231 -1.14 -18.74 2.96
N ARG A 232 -1.15 -19.92 2.32
CA ARG A 232 -1.61 -21.20 2.88
C ARG A 232 -0.49 -22.24 2.85
N THR A 233 -0.62 -23.29 3.66
CA THR A 233 0.23 -24.49 3.52
C THR A 233 -0.27 -25.39 2.39
N VAL A 234 0.58 -26.29 1.90
CA VAL A 234 0.20 -27.22 0.82
C VAL A 234 -0.97 -28.12 1.23
N GLU A 235 -1.05 -28.50 2.50
CA GLU A 235 -2.14 -29.31 3.07
C GLU A 235 -3.47 -28.53 3.06
N GLN A 236 -3.43 -27.24 3.44
CA GLN A 236 -4.59 -26.37 3.38
C GLN A 236 -5.06 -26.16 1.94
N LEU A 237 -4.13 -25.99 0.99
CA LEU A 237 -4.43 -25.89 -0.44
C LEU A 237 -5.11 -27.17 -0.98
N ALA A 238 -4.70 -28.34 -0.49
CA ALA A 238 -5.30 -29.61 -0.89
C ALA A 238 -6.76 -29.74 -0.42
N GLN A 239 -7.05 -29.27 0.81
CA GLN A 239 -8.40 -29.29 1.38
C GLN A 239 -9.32 -28.26 0.70
N GLU A 240 -8.80 -27.09 0.33
CA GLU A 240 -9.55 -25.98 -0.26
C GLU A 240 -9.53 -25.99 -1.81
N ARG A 241 -9.11 -27.11 -2.44
CA ARG A 241 -8.90 -27.23 -3.89
C ARG A 241 -10.10 -26.78 -4.75
N ALA A 242 -11.32 -26.86 -4.20
CA ALA A 242 -12.56 -26.46 -4.87
C ALA A 242 -12.96 -24.98 -4.66
N THR A 243 -12.46 -24.32 -3.61
CA THR A 243 -12.88 -22.97 -3.17
C THR A 243 -11.84 -21.89 -3.47
N MET A 244 -10.56 -22.26 -3.59
CA MET A 244 -9.44 -21.31 -3.58
C MET A 244 -9.47 -20.28 -4.70
N ILE A 245 -10.08 -20.57 -5.85
CA ILE A 245 -10.28 -19.61 -6.94
C ILE A 245 -11.52 -20.08 -7.69
N GLY A 246 -12.56 -19.26 -7.75
CA GLY A 246 -13.72 -19.46 -8.64
C GLY A 246 -13.31 -19.40 -10.11
N CYS A 247 -12.49 -20.37 -10.54
CA CYS A 247 -11.90 -20.45 -11.87
C CYS A 247 -12.88 -21.06 -12.89
N ARG A 248 -14.02 -21.58 -12.41
CA ARG A 248 -15.12 -22.01 -13.31
C ARG A 248 -15.56 -20.87 -14.23
N ASP A 249 -15.44 -19.61 -13.82
CA ASP A 249 -15.92 -18.48 -14.60
C ASP A 249 -14.84 -17.85 -15.52
N VAL A 250 -13.55 -18.13 -15.32
CA VAL A 250 -12.46 -17.36 -15.97
C VAL A 250 -11.94 -18.04 -17.24
N LEU A 251 -11.79 -19.36 -17.20
CA LEU A 251 -11.36 -20.15 -18.37
C LEU A 251 -12.51 -20.46 -19.33
N PHE A 252 -13.76 -20.45 -18.87
CA PHE A 252 -14.93 -20.82 -19.70
C PHE A 252 -15.66 -19.63 -20.32
N GLN A 253 -15.28 -18.38 -20.01
CA GLN A 253 -15.87 -17.19 -20.63
C GLN A 253 -15.18 -16.75 -21.93
N CYS A 254 -14.03 -17.35 -22.31
CA CYS A 254 -13.45 -17.12 -23.63
C CYS A 254 -13.87 -18.26 -24.57
N PRO A 255 -14.86 -18.06 -25.48
CA PRO A 255 -15.48 -19.16 -26.22
C PRO A 255 -14.56 -19.83 -27.24
N ARG A 256 -13.38 -19.24 -27.53
CA ARG A 256 -12.23 -19.81 -28.27
C ARG A 256 -11.13 -18.74 -28.25
N PRO A 257 -10.00 -18.96 -27.58
CA PRO A 257 -8.95 -17.96 -27.56
C PRO A 257 -8.34 -17.78 -28.96
N GLY A 258 -8.17 -16.54 -29.40
CA GLY A 258 -7.43 -16.15 -30.61
C GLY A 258 -5.95 -16.55 -30.54
N ARG A 259 -5.20 -16.30 -31.61
CA ARG A 259 -3.77 -16.70 -31.68
C ARG A 259 -2.94 -16.06 -30.55
N GLU A 260 -3.16 -14.79 -30.27
CA GLU A 260 -2.42 -14.03 -29.24
C GLU A 260 -2.77 -14.52 -27.83
N GLU A 261 -4.05 -14.75 -27.55
CA GLU A 261 -4.50 -15.30 -26.27
C GLU A 261 -3.93 -16.70 -26.02
N ARG A 262 -3.83 -17.55 -27.06
CA ARG A 262 -3.17 -18.86 -26.93
C ARG A 262 -1.68 -18.73 -26.58
N ILE A 263 -0.98 -17.79 -27.18
CA ILE A 263 0.44 -17.53 -26.85
C ILE A 263 0.56 -17.08 -25.39
N GLU A 264 -0.34 -16.22 -24.93
CA GLU A 264 -0.31 -15.72 -23.56
C GLU A 264 -0.64 -16.81 -22.53
N ILE A 265 -1.56 -17.72 -22.83
CA ILE A 265 -1.84 -18.91 -22.00
C ILE A 265 -0.59 -19.79 -21.88
N VAL A 266 0.15 -20.00 -22.97
CA VAL A 266 1.41 -20.77 -22.94
C VAL A 266 2.47 -20.07 -22.09
N LYS A 267 2.62 -18.74 -22.19
CA LYS A 267 3.51 -17.99 -21.30
C LYS A 267 3.13 -18.15 -19.84
N CYS A 268 1.83 -18.00 -19.52
CA CYS A 268 1.30 -18.20 -18.17
C CYS A 268 1.62 -19.61 -17.65
N PHE A 269 1.54 -20.63 -18.50
CA PHE A 269 1.89 -22.00 -18.16
C PHE A 269 3.38 -22.14 -17.83
N CYS A 270 4.26 -21.60 -18.69
CA CYS A 270 5.70 -21.61 -18.45
C CYS A 270 6.07 -20.89 -17.14
N VAL A 271 5.45 -19.74 -16.86
CA VAL A 271 5.64 -19.01 -15.60
C VAL A 271 5.16 -19.85 -14.41
N ALA A 272 4.01 -20.53 -14.51
CA ALA A 272 3.52 -21.40 -13.46
C ALA A 272 4.48 -22.55 -13.17
N VAL A 273 5.04 -23.19 -14.20
CA VAL A 273 6.04 -24.25 -14.04
C VAL A 273 7.30 -23.71 -13.37
N PHE A 274 7.82 -22.57 -13.83
CA PHE A 274 8.98 -21.91 -13.22
C PHE A 274 8.74 -21.62 -11.73
N LEU A 275 7.65 -20.93 -11.41
CA LEU A 275 7.31 -20.57 -10.03
C LEU A 275 7.08 -21.80 -9.15
N THR A 276 6.50 -22.87 -9.68
CA THR A 276 6.37 -24.14 -8.96
C THR A 276 7.74 -24.69 -8.57
N ARG A 277 8.73 -24.64 -9.47
CA ARG A 277 10.09 -25.10 -9.15
C ARG A 277 10.78 -24.19 -8.12
N VAL A 278 10.55 -22.88 -8.19
CA VAL A 278 11.06 -21.93 -7.20
C VAL A 278 10.47 -22.21 -5.81
N LEU A 279 9.15 -22.39 -5.69
CA LEU A 279 8.49 -22.71 -4.42
C LEU A 279 8.87 -24.10 -3.90
N GLY A 280 9.05 -25.07 -4.80
CA GLY A 280 9.42 -26.44 -4.45
C GLY A 280 10.79 -26.60 -3.83
N ALA A 281 11.67 -25.60 -3.96
CA ALA A 281 12.95 -25.58 -3.27
C ALA A 281 12.81 -25.47 -1.73
N VAL A 282 11.61 -25.15 -1.22
CA VAL A 282 11.39 -24.90 0.21
C VAL A 282 10.28 -25.78 0.81
N GLU A 283 9.27 -26.19 0.03
CA GLU A 283 8.03 -26.72 0.61
C GLU A 283 7.55 -28.10 0.13
N PHE A 284 8.09 -28.66 -0.96
CA PHE A 284 7.47 -29.84 -1.57
C PHE A 284 8.21 -31.14 -1.25
N HIS A 285 7.45 -32.14 -0.84
CA HIS A 285 7.92 -33.44 -0.37
C HIS A 285 7.44 -34.59 -1.25
N SER A 286 6.59 -34.33 -2.25
CA SER A 286 6.09 -35.34 -3.19
C SER A 286 5.69 -34.75 -4.55
N GLU A 287 5.65 -35.58 -5.58
CA GLU A 287 5.17 -35.18 -6.92
C GLU A 287 3.72 -34.70 -6.91
N HIS A 288 2.87 -35.29 -6.06
CA HIS A 288 1.48 -34.84 -5.91
C HIS A 288 1.36 -33.38 -5.46
N GLN A 289 2.23 -32.94 -4.54
CA GLN A 289 2.26 -31.55 -4.09
C GLN A 289 2.71 -30.60 -5.21
N VAL A 290 3.71 -31.02 -6.02
CA VAL A 290 4.17 -30.25 -7.19
C VAL A 290 3.02 -30.02 -8.16
N VAL A 291 2.28 -31.08 -8.53
CA VAL A 291 1.16 -31.00 -9.47
C VAL A 291 0.01 -30.16 -8.91
N LEU A 292 -0.29 -30.30 -7.62
CA LEU A 292 -1.32 -29.50 -6.95
C LEU A 292 -0.97 -28.01 -7.01
N VAL A 293 0.23 -27.64 -6.58
CA VAL A 293 0.65 -26.23 -6.55
C VAL A 293 0.78 -25.65 -7.95
N ALA A 294 1.34 -26.39 -8.91
CA ALA A 294 1.39 -25.97 -10.31
C ALA A 294 -0.02 -25.70 -10.88
N SER A 295 -0.99 -26.58 -10.59
CA SER A 295 -2.36 -26.38 -11.03
C SER A 295 -3.01 -25.13 -10.42
N ILE A 296 -2.72 -24.83 -9.15
CA ILE A 296 -3.29 -23.66 -8.46
C ILE A 296 -2.61 -22.38 -8.96
N LEU A 297 -1.27 -22.38 -9.04
CA LEU A 297 -0.49 -21.26 -9.58
C LEU A 297 -0.92 -20.90 -10.99
N PHE A 298 -1.06 -21.90 -11.87
CA PHE A 298 -1.47 -21.62 -13.25
C PHE A 298 -2.84 -20.95 -13.32
N ARG A 299 -3.82 -21.42 -12.54
CA ARG A 299 -5.14 -20.79 -12.44
C ARG A 299 -5.04 -19.37 -11.85
N ALA A 300 -4.25 -19.20 -10.80
CA ALA A 300 -4.05 -17.90 -10.16
C ALA A 300 -3.40 -16.89 -11.13
N ILE A 301 -2.40 -17.31 -11.90
CA ILE A 301 -1.74 -16.50 -12.91
C ILE A 301 -2.74 -16.07 -13.97
N LEU A 302 -3.52 -17.00 -14.53
CA LEU A 302 -4.56 -16.66 -15.50
C LEU A 302 -5.56 -15.65 -14.91
N VAL A 303 -5.99 -15.83 -13.67
CA VAL A 303 -6.85 -14.85 -13.00
C VAL A 303 -6.15 -13.51 -12.87
N THR A 304 -4.91 -13.43 -12.42
CA THR A 304 -4.22 -12.14 -12.27
C THR A 304 -3.87 -11.46 -13.61
N THR A 305 -3.72 -12.24 -14.68
CA THR A 305 -3.44 -11.73 -16.03
C THR A 305 -4.73 -11.22 -16.70
N TYR A 306 -5.85 -11.95 -16.57
CA TYR A 306 -7.10 -11.64 -17.28
C TYR A 306 -8.17 -10.96 -16.42
N HIS A 307 -8.18 -11.15 -15.09
CA HIS A 307 -8.98 -10.32 -14.21
C HIS A 307 -8.25 -9.04 -13.86
N LYS A 308 -9.03 -7.95 -13.78
CA LYS A 308 -8.58 -6.63 -13.37
C LYS A 308 -7.95 -6.71 -11.97
N THR A 309 -6.63 -6.71 -11.88
CA THR A 309 -5.91 -6.37 -10.65
C THR A 309 -5.85 -4.85 -10.53
N LEU A 310 -6.06 -4.30 -9.34
CA LEU A 310 -5.91 -2.87 -9.14
C LEU A 310 -4.46 -2.57 -8.77
N ILE A 311 -3.86 -1.71 -9.57
CA ILE A 311 -2.53 -1.15 -9.38
C ILE A 311 -2.65 -0.04 -8.33
N MET A 312 -1.94 -0.19 -7.21
CA MET A 312 -1.94 0.80 -6.14
C MET A 312 -0.86 1.84 -6.40
N HIS A 313 -1.28 3.10 -6.35
CA HIS A 313 -0.35 4.22 -6.32
C HIS A 313 -0.32 4.78 -4.90
N ASP A 314 0.88 5.13 -4.43
CA ASP A 314 1.02 5.94 -3.23
C ASP A 314 0.44 7.33 -3.52
N CYS A 315 -0.69 7.62 -2.89
CA CYS A 315 -1.43 8.88 -3.02
C CYS A 315 -1.23 9.78 -1.79
N THR A 316 -0.22 9.55 -0.96
CA THR A 316 0.06 10.45 0.17
C THR A 316 0.33 11.88 -0.34
N MET A 317 -0.29 12.88 0.30
CA MET A 317 -0.19 14.30 -0.11
C MET A 317 1.26 14.81 -0.14
N ASP A 318 2.13 14.27 0.72
CA ASP A 318 3.57 14.57 0.72
C ASP A 318 4.28 13.99 -0.52
N SER A 319 3.83 12.85 -1.03
CA SER A 319 4.36 12.25 -2.27
C SER A 319 3.95 13.04 -3.51
N LEU A 320 2.75 13.63 -3.52
CA LEU A 320 2.26 14.47 -4.63
C LEU A 320 3.12 15.73 -4.85
N LYS A 321 3.68 16.31 -3.77
CA LYS A 321 4.53 17.51 -3.85
C LYS A 321 5.99 17.20 -4.18
N THR A 322 6.46 15.97 -3.95
CA THR A 322 7.91 15.70 -3.88
C THR A 322 8.39 14.54 -4.75
N LEU A 323 7.55 13.56 -5.11
CA LEU A 323 8.04 12.30 -5.71
C LEU A 323 7.18 11.72 -6.86
N GLY A 324 6.06 12.33 -7.23
CA GLY A 324 5.16 11.81 -8.28
C GLY A 324 4.41 10.54 -7.88
N PHE A 325 3.47 10.09 -8.72
CA PHE A 325 2.69 8.86 -8.47
C PHE A 325 3.60 7.62 -8.53
N LYS A 326 4.07 7.13 -7.39
CA LYS A 326 4.84 5.88 -7.31
C LYS A 326 3.91 4.67 -7.20
N LEU A 327 4.14 3.68 -8.05
CA LEU A 327 3.47 2.39 -8.00
C LEU A 327 3.98 1.56 -6.81
N SER A 328 3.30 1.64 -5.67
CA SER A 328 3.72 0.97 -4.43
C SER A 328 3.50 -0.55 -4.46
N GLY A 329 2.52 -1.03 -5.22
CA GLY A 329 2.23 -2.46 -5.35
C GLY A 329 0.99 -2.79 -6.17
N SER A 330 0.63 -4.07 -6.18
CA SER A 330 -0.59 -4.58 -6.82
C SER A 330 -1.45 -5.33 -5.81
N ALA A 331 -2.78 -5.25 -5.96
CA ALA A 331 -3.71 -5.88 -5.04
C ALA A 331 -5.05 -6.28 -5.69
N LEU A 332 -5.70 -7.26 -5.07
CA LEU A 332 -6.99 -7.80 -5.50
C LEU A 332 -8.11 -7.31 -4.58
N TYR A 333 -9.08 -6.61 -5.17
CA TYR A 333 -10.26 -6.06 -4.49
C TYR A 333 -11.53 -6.60 -5.16
N PRO A 334 -12.12 -7.70 -4.64
CA PRO A 334 -13.25 -8.37 -5.28
C PRO A 334 -14.46 -7.45 -5.55
N THR A 335 -14.68 -6.44 -4.71
CA THR A 335 -15.79 -5.50 -4.87
C THR A 335 -15.43 -4.35 -5.81
N MET A 336 -14.26 -3.72 -5.63
CA MET A 336 -13.86 -2.59 -6.48
C MET A 336 -13.64 -2.99 -7.95
N THR A 337 -13.18 -4.20 -8.22
CA THR A 337 -12.93 -4.69 -9.60
C THR A 337 -14.21 -4.90 -10.42
N ARG A 338 -15.37 -4.91 -9.77
CA ARG A 338 -16.71 -5.01 -10.41
C ARG A 338 -17.29 -3.64 -10.82
N LEU A 339 -16.62 -2.53 -10.51
CA LEU A 339 -17.04 -1.21 -10.95
C LEU A 339 -16.95 -1.10 -12.48
N ARG A 340 -17.79 -0.26 -13.09
CA ARG A 340 -17.81 -0.09 -14.55
C ARG A 340 -16.77 0.94 -14.98
N HIS A 341 -16.18 0.73 -16.16
CA HIS A 341 -15.40 1.78 -16.80
C HIS A 341 -16.28 2.94 -17.29
N ALA A 342 -15.82 4.18 -17.10
CA ALA A 342 -16.21 5.33 -17.88
C ALA A 342 -15.01 6.27 -18.06
N CYS A 343 -14.75 6.77 -19.27
CA CYS A 343 -13.64 7.70 -19.51
C CYS A 343 -13.78 9.01 -18.72
N VAL A 344 -15.02 9.44 -18.43
CA VAL A 344 -15.30 10.52 -17.47
C VAL A 344 -16.04 9.90 -16.28
N PRO A 345 -15.31 9.40 -15.28
CA PRO A 345 -15.91 8.65 -14.19
C PRO A 345 -16.65 9.57 -13.21
N ASN A 346 -17.54 8.98 -12.42
CA ASN A 346 -18.14 9.65 -11.26
C ASN A 346 -17.42 9.36 -9.94
N CYS A 347 -16.49 8.40 -9.94
CA CYS A 347 -15.71 8.03 -8.77
C CYS A 347 -14.21 7.89 -9.09
N ARG A 348 -13.39 7.90 -8.05
CA ARG A 348 -11.98 7.53 -8.08
C ARG A 348 -11.64 6.68 -6.86
N LEU A 349 -10.64 5.82 -6.99
CA LEU A 349 -10.04 5.12 -5.87
C LEU A 349 -8.87 5.94 -5.30
N LEU A 350 -8.90 6.15 -4.00
CA LEU A 350 -7.75 6.60 -3.20
C LEU A 350 -7.29 5.42 -2.34
N PHE A 351 -6.00 5.33 -2.07
CA PHE A 351 -5.42 4.23 -1.29
C PHE A 351 -4.77 4.77 -0.02
N GLU A 352 -5.08 4.15 1.12
CA GLU A 352 -4.40 4.36 2.40
C GLU A 352 -3.68 3.07 2.78
N GLY A 353 -2.38 3.00 2.45
CA GLY A 353 -1.67 1.73 2.41
C GLY A 353 -2.35 0.78 1.43
N THR A 354 -2.79 -0.39 1.89
CA THR A 354 -3.56 -1.35 1.10
C THR A 354 -5.07 -1.08 1.07
N GLU A 355 -5.64 -0.20 1.91
CA GLU A 355 -7.12 -0.02 1.92
C GLU A 355 -7.57 0.88 0.77
N ALA A 356 -8.52 0.40 -0.04
CA ALA A 356 -9.10 1.16 -1.15
C ALA A 356 -10.31 1.96 -0.69
N HIS A 357 -10.32 3.26 -0.97
CA HIS A 357 -11.37 4.21 -0.63
C HIS A 357 -12.02 4.71 -1.92
N LEU A 358 -13.29 4.39 -2.13
CA LEU A 358 -14.05 4.86 -3.28
C LEU A 358 -14.63 6.25 -2.98
N VAL A 359 -14.20 7.27 -3.72
CA VAL A 359 -14.59 8.67 -3.50
C VAL A 359 -15.34 9.22 -4.70
N SER A 360 -16.44 9.96 -4.46
CA SER A 360 -17.19 10.63 -5.52
C SER A 360 -16.44 11.86 -6.07
N LEU A 361 -16.35 11.96 -7.39
CA LEU A 361 -15.75 13.11 -8.10
C LEU A 361 -16.78 14.19 -8.42
N LYS A 362 -18.06 13.84 -8.41
CA LYS A 362 -19.21 14.72 -8.67
C LYS A 362 -20.40 14.29 -7.83
N ASN A 363 -21.46 15.08 -7.84
CA ASN A 363 -22.74 14.66 -7.25
C ASN A 363 -23.29 13.47 -8.05
N ILE A 364 -23.80 12.46 -7.34
CA ILE A 364 -24.32 11.22 -7.94
C ILE A 364 -25.76 11.01 -7.45
N GLY A 365 -26.69 10.87 -8.39
CA GLY A 365 -28.10 10.64 -8.09
C GLY A 365 -28.37 9.22 -7.57
N PRO A 366 -29.55 9.00 -6.96
CA PRO A 366 -30.02 7.65 -6.61
C PRO A 366 -30.08 6.75 -7.85
N ASN A 367 -29.73 5.48 -7.70
CA ASN A 367 -29.71 4.45 -8.75
C ASN A 367 -28.75 4.73 -9.93
N GLU A 368 -27.89 5.73 -9.84
CA GLU A 368 -26.79 5.87 -10.80
C GLU A 368 -25.71 4.82 -10.57
N CYS A 369 -25.11 4.34 -11.66
CA CYS A 369 -24.05 3.34 -11.63
C CYS A 369 -22.72 4.00 -11.23
N LEU A 370 -22.00 3.35 -10.32
CA LEU A 370 -20.65 3.77 -9.92
C LEU A 370 -19.64 3.38 -11.00
N THR A 371 -18.81 4.35 -11.40
CA THR A 371 -17.87 4.22 -12.52
C THR A 371 -16.47 4.69 -12.13
N LEU A 372 -15.47 4.02 -12.69
CA LEU A 372 -14.05 4.36 -12.57
C LEU A 372 -13.45 4.57 -13.97
N ASP A 373 -12.37 5.33 -14.07
CA ASP A 373 -11.47 5.23 -15.20
C ASP A 373 -10.35 4.25 -14.83
N PHE A 374 -10.19 3.20 -15.64
CA PHE A 374 -9.16 2.17 -15.44
C PHE A 374 -7.85 2.52 -16.15
N SER A 375 -7.95 3.34 -17.17
CA SER A 375 -6.86 3.62 -18.10
C SER A 375 -6.16 4.93 -17.78
N ASN A 376 -6.82 5.83 -17.03
CA ASN A 376 -6.40 7.23 -16.86
C ASN A 376 -6.14 7.95 -18.20
N THR A 377 -6.61 7.39 -19.33
CA THR A 377 -6.31 7.83 -20.69
C THR A 377 -7.15 9.03 -21.12
N HIS A 378 -8.14 9.44 -20.33
CA HIS A 378 -8.95 10.64 -20.62
C HIS A 378 -8.11 11.92 -20.76
N LEU A 379 -6.88 11.92 -20.25
CA LEU A 379 -5.90 12.98 -20.47
C LEU A 379 -5.18 12.80 -21.80
N GLY A 380 -5.69 13.45 -22.85
CA GLY A 380 -4.91 13.69 -24.08
C GLY A 380 -4.97 12.62 -25.17
N THR A 381 -5.83 11.59 -25.05
CA THR A 381 -6.02 10.58 -26.10
C THR A 381 -7.38 10.72 -26.79
N ASP A 382 -7.47 10.35 -28.08
CA ASP A 382 -8.74 10.30 -28.84
C ASP A 382 -9.58 9.06 -28.50
N ALA A 383 -10.83 9.00 -28.99
CA ALA A 383 -11.71 7.88 -28.67
C ALA A 383 -11.24 6.52 -29.22
N ALA A 384 -10.55 6.49 -30.37
CA ALA A 384 -10.05 5.25 -30.97
C ALA A 384 -8.93 4.65 -30.11
N THR A 385 -7.98 5.49 -29.69
CA THR A 385 -6.88 5.12 -28.81
C THR A 385 -7.40 4.59 -27.47
N ARG A 386 -8.36 5.28 -26.84
CA ARG A 386 -8.97 4.80 -25.58
C ARG A 386 -9.65 3.44 -25.75
N LYS A 387 -10.42 3.25 -26.83
CA LYS A 387 -11.09 1.97 -27.11
C LYS A 387 -10.09 0.86 -27.36
N ALA A 388 -9.00 1.13 -28.09
CA ALA A 388 -7.95 0.16 -28.36
C ALA A 388 -7.26 -0.29 -27.06
N ILE A 389 -6.84 0.65 -26.20
CA ILE A 389 -6.22 0.34 -24.90
C ILE A 389 -7.19 -0.44 -24.01
N LEU A 390 -8.44 0.01 -23.89
CA LEU A 390 -9.44 -0.65 -23.06
C LEU A 390 -9.79 -2.07 -23.55
N SER A 391 -9.80 -2.28 -24.86
CA SER A 391 -9.99 -3.60 -25.46
C SER A 391 -8.78 -4.50 -25.19
N ALA A 392 -7.57 -4.02 -25.48
CA ALA A 392 -6.34 -4.80 -25.37
C ALA A 392 -5.97 -5.14 -23.91
N GLU A 393 -6.05 -4.17 -22.99
CA GLU A 393 -5.59 -4.35 -21.60
C GLU A 393 -6.70 -4.86 -20.66
N PHE A 394 -7.96 -4.59 -20.97
CA PHE A 394 -9.07 -4.86 -20.05
C PHE A 394 -10.23 -5.65 -20.66
N GLY A 395 -10.19 -5.96 -21.97
CA GLY A 395 -11.30 -6.62 -22.67
C GLY A 395 -12.58 -5.79 -22.67
N ILE A 396 -12.49 -4.46 -22.61
CA ILE A 396 -13.65 -3.56 -22.49
C ILE A 396 -13.92 -2.85 -23.81
N GLU A 397 -15.09 -3.09 -24.38
CA GLU A 397 -15.65 -2.23 -25.42
C GLU A 397 -16.33 -1.00 -24.79
N CYS A 398 -15.65 0.15 -24.84
CA CYS A 398 -16.14 1.37 -24.20
C CYS A 398 -17.21 2.08 -25.04
N GLY A 399 -18.47 1.94 -24.62
CA GLY A 399 -19.62 2.70 -25.13
C GLY A 399 -19.98 3.96 -24.32
N CYS A 400 -19.03 4.58 -23.61
CA CYS A 400 -19.36 5.76 -22.80
C CYS A 400 -19.64 7.00 -23.67
N ARG A 401 -20.40 7.97 -23.15
CA ARG A 401 -20.77 9.20 -23.88
C ARG A 401 -19.54 9.92 -24.46
N PHE A 402 -18.45 9.98 -23.71
CA PHE A 402 -17.21 10.63 -24.13
C PHE A 402 -16.54 9.96 -25.34
N CYS A 403 -16.61 8.63 -25.44
CA CYS A 403 -16.14 7.86 -26.60
C CYS A 403 -17.14 7.82 -27.76
N ALA A 404 -18.43 8.07 -27.49
CA ALA A 404 -19.46 8.14 -28.53
C ALA A 404 -19.46 9.50 -29.26
N THR A 405 -19.12 10.58 -28.56
CA THR A 405 -19.12 11.95 -29.12
C THR A 405 -17.73 12.42 -29.60
N ASP A 406 -16.73 11.54 -29.61
CA ASP A 406 -15.31 11.80 -29.92
C ASP A 406 -14.79 13.17 -29.43
N MET A 407 -15.11 13.51 -28.19
CA MET A 407 -14.61 14.75 -27.62
C MET A 407 -13.14 14.58 -27.27
N SER A 408 -12.26 15.15 -28.10
CA SER A 408 -10.89 15.48 -27.68
C SER A 408 -10.95 16.61 -26.64
N ASN A 409 -9.98 16.68 -25.73
CA ASN A 409 -9.94 17.61 -24.58
C ASN A 409 -10.10 19.12 -24.90
N LYS A 410 -10.28 19.53 -26.17
CA LYS A 410 -10.52 20.92 -26.56
C LYS A 410 -11.77 21.55 -25.95
N SER A 411 -12.71 20.75 -25.42
CA SER A 411 -13.96 21.24 -24.79
C SER A 411 -14.02 21.09 -23.27
N LEU A 412 -13.02 20.47 -22.63
CA LEU A 412 -12.92 20.37 -21.16
C LEU A 412 -12.03 21.47 -20.60
N ASN A 413 -12.29 22.73 -21.00
CA ASN A 413 -11.92 23.87 -20.16
C ASN A 413 -12.78 23.80 -18.90
N MET A 414 -12.33 23.05 -17.89
CA MET A 414 -12.76 23.29 -16.53
C MET A 414 -12.36 24.73 -16.20
N LYS A 415 -13.33 25.65 -16.29
CA LYS A 415 -13.18 26.96 -15.65
C LYS A 415 -12.82 26.70 -14.17
N PRO A 416 -11.86 27.48 -13.64
CA PRO A 416 -11.18 27.19 -12.37
C PRO A 416 -12.13 26.97 -11.19
#